data_AF-A0A971K8K7-F1
#
_entry.id   AF-A0A971K8K7-F1
#
_cell.length_a   1.000
_cell.length_b   1.000
_cell.length_c   1.000
_cell.angle_alpha   90.00
_cell.angle_beta   90.00
_cell.angle_gamma   90.00
#
_symmetry.space_group_name_H-M   'P 1'
#
loop_
_entity.id
_entity.type
_entity.pdbx_description
1 polymer ?
#
loop_
_entity_poly.entity_id
_entity_poly.type
_entity_poly.pdbx_seq_one_letter_code
_entity_poly.pdbx_strand_id
1 'polypeptide(L)' 'QAFITCITDLILRLIPHYIREGKYNLVLALGCTGGHHRSVAVANQVAAILEDKGKHVVVMHRDL' A
#
# COMPACT_ATOMS: atom_id res chain seq x y z
N GLN A 1 6.29 -5.24 -14.43
CA GLN A 1 5.70 -4.71 -13.18
C GLN A 1 4.55 -5.57 -12.58
N ALA A 2 4.46 -6.89 -12.83
CA ALA A 2 3.26 -7.68 -12.47
C ALA A 2 2.89 -7.67 -10.97
N PHE A 3 3.88 -7.64 -10.08
CA PHE A 3 3.66 -7.63 -8.63
C PHE A 3 2.91 -6.37 -8.16
N ILE A 4 3.32 -5.19 -8.61
CA ILE A 4 2.69 -3.92 -8.22
C ILE A 4 1.24 -3.86 -8.67
N THR A 5 0.97 -4.24 -9.92
CA THR A 5 -0.41 -4.28 -10.43
C THR A 5 -1.29 -5.21 -9.61
N CYS A 6 -0.81 -6.43 -9.32
CA CYS A 6 -1.56 -7.41 -8.56
C CYS A 6 -1.89 -6.93 -7.14
N ILE A 7 -0.90 -6.39 -6.41
CA ILE A 7 -1.12 -5.93 -5.03
C ILE A 7 -2.01 -4.70 -4.98
N THR A 8 -1.85 -3.74 -5.90
CA THR A 8 -2.71 -2.56 -5.95
C THR A 8 -4.16 -2.92 -6.27
N ASP A 9 -4.39 -3.83 -7.22
CA ASP A 9 -5.74 -4.32 -7.53
C ASP A 9 -6.38 -5.06 -6.35
N LEU A 10 -5.58 -5.79 -5.56
CA LEU A 10 -6.07 -6.40 -4.33
C LEU A 10 -6.48 -5.34 -3.30
N ILE A 11 -5.62 -4.35 -3.04
CA ILE A 11 -5.89 -3.27 -2.07
C ILE A 11 -7.16 -2.49 -2.44
N LEU A 12 -7.31 -2.14 -3.72
CA LEU A 12 -8.47 -1.40 -4.20
C LEU A 12 -9.78 -2.16 -4.01
N ARG A 13 -9.76 -3.50 -4.15
CA ARG A 13 -10.91 -4.35 -3.87
C ARG A 13 -11.21 -4.45 -2.37
N LEU A 14 -10.20 -4.40 -1.51
CA LEU A 14 -10.37 -4.49 -0.05
C LEU A 14 -10.95 -3.20 0.55
N ILE A 15 -10.59 -2.02 0.04
CA ILE A 15 -11.00 -0.72 0.61
C ILE A 15 -12.52 -0.62 0.83
N PRO A 16 -13.41 -0.91 -0.16
CA PRO A 16 -14.85 -0.86 0.05
C PRO A 16 -15.36 -1.79 1.17
N HIS A 17 -14.73 -2.97 1.32
CA HIS A 17 -15.10 -3.92 2.37
C HIS A 17 -14.71 -3.40 3.76
N TYR A 18 -13.53 -2.79 3.89
CA TYR A 18 -13.08 -2.15 5.14
C TYR A 18 -14.00 -0.99 5.53
N ILE A 19 -14.39 -0.15 4.58
CA ILE A 19 -15.32 0.97 4.81
C ILE A 19 -16.67 0.44 5.31
N ARG A 20 -17.19 -0.62 4.68
CA ARG A 20 -18.46 -1.25 5.08
C ARG A 20 -18.41 -1.87 6.48
N GLU A 21 -17.26 -2.37 6.90
CA GLU A 21 -17.02 -2.87 8.27
C GLU A 21 -16.86 -1.72 9.29
N GLY A 22 -16.85 -0.46 8.86
CA GLY A 22 -16.64 0.70 9.75
C GLY A 22 -15.17 0.89 10.16
N LYS A 23 -14.22 0.30 9.42
CA LYS A 23 -12.78 0.49 9.67
C LYS A 23 -12.29 1.75 8.96
N TYR A 24 -11.69 2.64 9.74
CA TYR A 24 -11.16 3.90 9.24
C TYR A 24 -9.78 3.77 8.59
N ASN A 25 -9.02 2.75 8.96
CA ASN A 25 -7.62 2.58 8.55
C ASN A 25 -7.38 1.18 7.97
N LEU A 26 -6.62 1.13 6.87
CA LEU A 26 -6.05 -0.09 6.31
C LEU A 26 -4.52 0.02 6.39
N VAL A 27 -3.89 -0.77 7.26
CA VAL A 27 -2.44 -0.76 7.46
C VAL A 27 -1.80 -1.87 6.63
N LEU A 28 -0.83 -1.52 5.79
CA LEU A 28 -0.12 -2.44 4.91
C LEU A 28 1.37 -2.45 5.28
N ALA A 29 1.90 -3.62 5.62
CA ALA A 29 3.33 -3.80 5.90
C ALA A 29 4.01 -4.45 4.69
N LEU A 30 5.00 -3.76 4.12
CA LEU A 30 5.80 -4.24 2.99
C LEU A 30 7.23 -4.48 3.46
N GLY A 31 7.66 -5.74 3.45
CA GLY A 31 8.99 -6.15 3.91
C GLY A 31 9.85 -6.69 2.77
N CYS A 32 11.12 -6.33 2.76
CA CYS A 32 12.16 -7.10 2.08
C CYS A 32 13.20 -7.55 3.10
N THR A 33 14.09 -8.49 2.75
CA THR A 33 15.05 -9.09 3.68
C THR A 33 15.80 -8.06 4.53
N GLY A 34 16.18 -6.94 3.91
CA GLY A 34 16.90 -5.87 4.58
C GLY A 34 16.09 -4.60 4.84
N GLY A 35 14.79 -4.51 4.57
CA GLY A 35 13.99 -3.31 4.90
C GLY A 35 14.24 -2.01 4.10
N HIS A 36 15.39 -1.83 3.45
CA HIS A 36 15.82 -0.50 2.95
C HIS A 36 15.63 -0.27 1.43
N HIS A 37 15.55 -1.32 0.60
CA HIS A 37 15.63 -1.16 -0.87
C HIS A 37 14.29 -1.46 -1.55
N ARG A 38 13.90 -2.75 -1.59
CA ARG A 38 12.72 -3.18 -2.36
C ARG A 38 11.42 -2.78 -1.68
N SER A 39 11.30 -2.97 -0.37
CA SER A 39 10.12 -2.58 0.41
C SER A 39 9.80 -1.10 0.27
N VAL A 40 10.83 -0.25 0.35
CA VAL A 40 10.74 1.21 0.24
C VAL A 40 10.24 1.62 -1.14
N ALA A 41 10.87 1.10 -2.20
CA ALA A 41 10.47 1.39 -3.58
C ALA A 41 9.04 0.93 -3.88
N VAL A 42 8.66 -0.27 -3.43
CA VAL A 42 7.31 -0.81 -3.60
C VAL A 42 6.29 0.02 -2.83
N ALA A 43 6.57 0.40 -1.58
CA ALA A 43 5.66 1.20 -0.77
C ALA A 43 5.37 2.56 -1.41
N ASN A 44 6.41 3.25 -1.88
CA ASN A 44 6.26 4.53 -2.56
C ASN A 44 5.50 4.39 -3.89
N GLN A 45 5.79 3.35 -4.67
CA GLN A 45 5.09 3.13 -5.94
C GLN A 45 3.60 2.79 -5.72
N VAL A 46 3.27 1.95 -4.73
CA VAL A 46 1.87 1.63 -4.40
C VAL A 46 1.14 2.85 -3.88
N ALA A 47 1.79 3.67 -3.03
CA ALA A 47 1.21 4.90 -2.51
C ALA A 47 0.83 5.87 -3.64
N ALA A 48 1.76 6.13 -4.57
CA ALA A 48 1.50 7.02 -5.70
C ALA A 48 0.29 6.57 -6.55
N ILE A 49 0.12 5.26 -6.79
CA ILE A 49 -1.04 4.74 -7.55
C ILE A 49 -2.34 4.89 -6.76
N LEU A 50 -2.31 4.72 -5.44
CA LEU A 50 -3.48 4.88 -4.59
C LEU A 50 -3.89 6.34 -4.46
N GLU A 51 -2.92 7.26 -4.36
CA GLU A 51 -3.14 8.71 -4.36
C GLU A 51 -3.75 9.18 -5.68
N ASP A 52 -3.24 8.71 -6.82
CA ASP A 52 -3.81 8.98 -8.16
C ASP A 52 -5.27 8.50 -8.27
N LYS A 53 -5.63 7.44 -7.52
CA LYS A 53 -7.01 6.94 -7.40
C LYS A 53 -7.83 7.65 -6.31
N GLY A 54 -7.36 8.78 -5.79
CA GLY A 54 -8.04 9.61 -4.81
C GLY A 54 -8.13 9.00 -3.41
N LYS A 55 -7.21 8.09 -3.05
CA LYS A 55 -7.13 7.52 -1.70
C LYS A 55 -6.13 8.32 -0.87
N HIS A 56 -6.48 8.57 0.40
CA HIS A 56 -5.54 9.13 1.35
C HIS A 56 -4.57 8.02 1.82
N VAL A 57 -3.27 8.25 1.65
CA VAL A 57 -2.23 7.28 1.99
C VAL A 57 -1.16 7.98 2.83
N VAL A 58 -0.66 7.28 3.84
CA VAL A 58 0.49 7.70 4.63
C VAL A 58 1.54 6.60 4.53
N VAL A 59 2.76 6.95 4.12
CA VAL A 59 3.88 6.02 4.02
C VAL A 59 4.82 6.21 5.20
N MET A 60 5.19 5.11 5.85
CA MET A 60 6.21 5.08 6.89
C MET A 60 7.26 4.04 6.54
N HIS A 61 8.54 4.41 6.66
CA HIS A 61 9.67 3.50 6.51
C HIS A 61 10.29 3.28 7.89
N ARG A 62 10.22 2.05 8.40
CA ARG A 62 10.64 1.74 9.78
C ARG A 62 12.16 1.81 9.97
N ASP A 63 12.91 1.36 8.97
CA ASP A 63 14.36 1.16 9.06
C ASP A 63 15.15 2.27 8.35
N LEU A 64 14.51 3.38 7.98
CA LEU A 64 15.13 4.53 7.30
C LEU A 64 15.17 5.76 8.20
#